data_AF-A0A4V3BU56-F1
#
_entry.id   AF-A0A4V3BU56-F1
#
_cell.length_a   1.000
_cell.length_b   1.000
_cell.length_c   1.000
_cell.angle_alpha   90.00
_cell.angle_beta   90.00
_cell.angle_gamma   90.00
#
_symmetry.space_group_name_H-M   'P 1'
#
loop_
_entity.id
_entity.type
_entity.pdbx_description
1 polymer ?
#
loop_
_entity_poly.entity_id
_entity_poly.type
_entity_poly.pdbx_seq_one_letter_code
_entity_poly.pdbx_strand_id
1 'polypeptide(L)' 'MSETFARRAGRLAGAAGLWFGWSPDQFWRATPAEFAALLIAARGDEAEPADSVLIARMMEADPDG' A
#
# COMPACT_ATOMS: atom_id res chain seq x y z
N MET A 1 -8.54 0.87 -24.69
CA MET A 1 -7.62 0.01 -23.90
C MET A 1 -6.58 0.85 -23.13
N SER A 2 -5.95 1.87 -23.74
CA SER A 2 -4.97 2.72 -23.03
C SER A 2 -5.55 3.62 -21.93
N GLU A 3 -6.82 4.05 -22.05
CA GLU A 3 -7.50 4.84 -21.01
C GLU A 3 -7.61 4.08 -19.67
N THR A 4 -7.90 2.77 -19.73
CA THR A 4 -7.91 1.90 -18.55
C THR A 4 -6.51 1.71 -17.97
N PHE A 5 -5.49 1.56 -18.83
CA PHE A 5 -4.10 1.44 -18.40
C PHE A 5 -3.60 2.71 -17.72
N ALA A 6 -3.72 3.87 -18.37
CA ALA A 6 -3.26 5.15 -17.86
C ALA A 6 -3.92 5.48 -16.52
N ARG A 7 -5.24 5.23 -16.39
CA ARG A 7 -5.95 5.40 -15.12
C ARG A 7 -5.42 4.49 -14.01
N ARG A 8 -5.15 3.22 -14.30
CA ARG A 8 -4.60 2.26 -13.32
C ARG A 8 -3.16 2.62 -12.93
N ALA A 9 -2.32 2.93 -13.91
CA ALA A 9 -0.94 3.35 -13.69
C ALA A 9 -0.88 4.65 -12.88
N GLY A 10 -1.75 5.62 -13.14
CA GLY A 10 -1.83 6.86 -12.35
C GLY A 10 -2.22 6.61 -10.89
N ARG A 11 -3.16 5.70 -10.62
CA ARG A 11 -3.49 5.29 -9.24
C ARG A 11 -2.31 4.63 -8.55
N LEU A 12 -1.60 3.76 -9.24
CA LEU A 12 -0.40 3.08 -8.74
C LEU A 12 0.75 4.06 -8.47
N ALA A 13 0.98 5.04 -9.34
CA ALA A 13 1.96 6.10 -9.14
C ALA A 13 1.66 6.92 -7.87
N GLY A 14 0.38 7.26 -7.66
CA GLY A 14 -0.06 7.94 -6.43
C GLY A 14 0.18 7.10 -5.17
N ALA A 15 -0.16 5.81 -5.21
CA ALA A 15 0.09 4.89 -4.10
C ALA A 15 1.58 4.74 -3.79
N ALA A 16 2.43 4.63 -4.84
CA ALA A 16 3.88 4.56 -4.68
C ALA A 16 4.45 5.82 -4.00
N GLY A 17 3.92 7.00 -4.32
CA GLY A 17 4.27 8.25 -3.63
C GLY A 17 3.90 8.23 -2.15
N LEU A 18 2.71 7.72 -1.80
CA LEU A 18 2.24 7.66 -0.42
C LEU A 18 3.00 6.63 0.43
N TRP A 19 3.27 5.44 -0.11
CA TRP A 19 3.88 4.34 0.65
C TRP A 19 5.41 4.39 0.69
N PHE A 20 6.04 4.83 -0.40
CA PHE A 20 7.49 4.75 -0.57
C PHE A 20 8.16 6.12 -0.73
N GLY A 21 7.39 7.22 -0.74
CA GLY A 21 7.91 8.56 -1.00
C GLY A 21 8.42 8.77 -2.42
N TRP A 22 7.99 7.92 -3.37
CA TRP A 22 8.48 7.97 -4.75
C TRP A 22 7.92 9.17 -5.50
N SER A 23 8.78 9.80 -6.30
CA SER A 23 8.32 10.76 -7.31
C SER A 23 7.64 10.02 -8.48
N PRO A 24 6.81 10.71 -9.29
CA PRO A 24 6.24 10.12 -10.50
C PRO A 24 7.31 9.56 -11.46
N ASP A 25 8.48 10.18 -11.54
CA ASP A 25 9.58 9.73 -12.40
C ASP A 25 10.15 8.38 -11.96
N GLN A 26 10.35 8.19 -10.65
CA GLN A 26 10.80 6.91 -10.10
C GLN A 26 9.80 5.78 -10.40
N PHE A 27 8.51 6.05 -10.28
CA PHE A 27 7.47 5.07 -10.63
C PHE A 27 7.56 4.64 -12.10
N TRP A 28 7.72 5.59 -13.03
CA TRP A 28 7.78 5.28 -14.47
C TRP A 28 9.07 4.59 -14.90
N ARG A 29 10.16 4.79 -14.14
CA ARG A 29 11.44 4.10 -14.39
C ARG A 29 11.51 2.70 -13.78
N ALA A 30 10.72 2.44 -12.74
CA ALA A 30 10.68 1.12 -12.11
C ALA A 30 10.00 0.10 -13.02
N THR A 31 10.56 -1.11 -13.05
CA THR A 31 9.94 -2.23 -13.74
C THR A 31 8.77 -2.80 -12.92
N PRO A 32 7.77 -3.42 -13.57
CA PRO A 32 6.69 -4.10 -12.84
C PRO A 32 7.18 -5.17 -11.86
N ALA A 33 8.30 -5.84 -12.15
CA ALA A 33 8.88 -6.86 -11.28
C ALA A 33 9.51 -6.25 -10.02
N GLU A 34 10.24 -5.14 -10.15
CA GLU A 34 10.78 -4.40 -9.01
C GLU A 34 9.65 -3.85 -8.13
N PHE A 35 8.61 -3.30 -8.75
CA PHE A 35 7.46 -2.78 -8.01
C PHE A 35 6.69 -3.88 -7.28
N ALA A 36 6.51 -5.05 -7.91
CA ALA A 36 5.91 -6.22 -7.25
C ALA A 36 6.74 -6.69 -6.04
N ALA A 37 8.08 -6.70 -6.15
CA ALA A 37 8.95 -7.06 -5.04
C ALA A 37 8.80 -6.10 -3.83
N LEU A 38 8.65 -4.79 -4.09
CA LEU A 38 8.38 -3.82 -3.04
C LEU A 38 7.03 -4.04 -2.36
N LEU A 39 5.98 -4.37 -3.11
CA LEU A 39 4.67 -4.68 -2.54
C LEU A 39 4.69 -5.93 -1.67
N ILE A 40 5.43 -6.96 -2.10
CA ILE A 40 5.62 -8.18 -1.30
C ILE A 40 6.35 -7.85 0.00
N ALA A 41 7.43 -7.07 -0.07
CA ALA A 41 8.17 -6.63 1.11
C ALA A 41 7.31 -5.77 2.06
N ALA A 42 6.51 -4.85 1.51
CA ALA A 42 5.65 -3.94 2.28
C ALA A 42 4.47 -4.66 2.96
N ARG A 43 4.00 -5.78 2.38
CA ARG A 43 2.96 -6.61 2.99
C ARG A 43 3.43 -7.22 4.32
N GLY A 44 4.73 -7.44 4.48
CA GLY A 44 5.27 -8.19 5.62
C GLY A 44 4.79 -9.65 5.63
N ASP A 45 5.06 -10.36 6.73
CA ASP A 45 4.43 -11.66 6.96
C ASP A 45 2.91 -11.49 7.11
N GLU A 46 2.14 -12.48 6.64
CA GLU A 46 0.69 -12.51 6.84
C GLU A 46 0.35 -12.49 8.33
N ALA A 47 0.10 -11.30 8.87
CA ALA A 47 -0.63 -11.15 10.12
C ALA A 47 -2.12 -11.30 9.82
N GLU A 48 -2.79 -12.14 10.59
CA GLU A 48 -4.25 -12.19 10.61
C GLU A 48 -4.80 -10.76 10.81
N PRO A 49 -5.73 -10.29 9.96
CA PRO A 49 -6.39 -9.02 10.18
C PRO A 49 -7.00 -9.00 11.57
N ALA A 50 -6.82 -7.91 12.32
CA ALA A 50 -7.49 -7.77 13.60
C ALA A 50 -9.00 -7.84 13.40
N ASP A 51 -9.65 -8.79 14.09
CA ASP A 51 -11.10 -8.88 14.07
C ASP A 51 -11.73 -7.74 14.90
N SER A 52 -13.04 -7.57 14.77
CA SER A 52 -13.76 -6.50 15.46
C SER A 52 -13.68 -6.63 16.99
N VAL A 53 -13.49 -7.85 17.51
CA VAL A 53 -13.37 -8.11 18.95
C VAL A 53 -12.02 -7.63 19.47
N LEU A 54 -10.95 -7.93 18.75
CA LEU A 54 -9.60 -7.49 19.06
C LEU A 54 -9.47 -5.97 18.97
N ILE A 55 -10.07 -5.36 17.95
CA ILE A 55 -10.10 -3.89 17.80
C ILE A 55 -10.81 -3.25 19.00
N ALA A 56 -11.98 -3.77 19.40
CA ALA A 56 -12.71 -3.24 20.55
C ALA A 56 -11.90 -3.34 21.85
N ARG A 57 -11.19 -4.46 22.06
CA ARG A 57 -10.29 -4.64 23.21
C ARG A 57 -9.14 -3.63 23.23
N MET A 58 -8.57 -3.31 22.07
CA MET A 58 -7.50 -2.31 21.96
C MET A 58 -8.02 -0.90 22.29
N MET A 59 -9.22 -0.54 21.82
CA MET A 59 -9.86 0.75 22.12
C MET A 59 -10.21 0.89 23.61
N GLU A 60 -10.64 -0.19 24.28
CA GLU A 60 -10.87 -0.20 25.73
C GLU A 60 -9.57 -0.04 26.53
N ALA A 61 -8.45 -0.58 26.03
CA ALA A 61 -7.15 -0.54 26.69
C ALA A 61 -6.45 0.82 26.56
N ASP A 62 -6.81 1.62 25.56
CA ASP A 62 -6.29 2.97 25.34
C ASP A 62 -7.45 3.99 25.13
N PRO A 63 -8.17 4.33 26.21
CA PRO A 63 -9.38 5.16 26.13
C PRO A 63 -9.10 6.64 25.80
N ASP A 64 -7.85 7.08 25.86
CA ASP A 64 -7.43 8.48 25.72
C ASP A 64 -6.75 8.80 24.37
N GLY A 65 -6.84 7.89 23.39
CA GLY A 65 -6.17 8.00 22.08
C GLY A 65 -6.29 9.34 21.36
#